data_AF-A0A367JFU5-F1
#
_entry.id   AF-A0A367JFU5-F1
#
_cell.length_a   1.000
_cell.length_b   1.000
_cell.length_c   1.000
_cell.angle_alpha   90.00
_cell.angle_beta   90.00
_cell.angle_gamma   90.00
#
_symmetry.space_group_name_H-M   'P 1'
#
loop_
_entity.id
_entity.type
_entity.pdbx_description
1 polymer ?
#
loop_
_entity_poly.entity_id
_entity_poly.type
_entity_poly.pdbx_seq_one_letter_code
_entity_poly.pdbx_strand_id
1 'polypeptide(L)'
;MIECLRERSLVDFVYVSPQSYAGSPINSRDMPNTVEELEKMELRHCAGSTQTLLSKLSANTKKVCLVIVDYAALSTDADDIRTLVTYLKPFACRKALPHRSK
;
A
#
# COMPACT_ATOMS: atom_id res chain seq x y z
N MET A 1 13.00 -4.79 0.84
CA MET A 1 11.61 -4.50 1.26
C MET A 1 10.96 -5.72 1.91
N ILE A 2 10.76 -6.82 1.18
CA ILE A 2 10.04 -8.01 1.69
C ILE A 2 10.73 -8.64 2.90
N GLU A 3 12.05 -8.84 2.85
CA GLU A 3 12.84 -9.35 3.99
C GLU A 3 12.73 -8.45 5.23
N CYS A 4 12.87 -7.13 5.06
CA CYS A 4 12.70 -6.17 6.15
C CYS A 4 11.31 -6.25 6.81
N LEU A 5 10.25 -6.49 6.02
CA LEU A 5 8.90 -6.69 6.55
C LEU A 5 8.78 -8.00 7.34
N ARG A 6 9.42 -9.07 6.87
CA ARG A 6 9.47 -10.36 7.58
C ARG A 6 10.18 -10.23 8.92
N GLU A 7 11.36 -9.61 8.93
CA GLU A 7 12.17 -9.42 10.13
C GLU A 7 11.50 -8.48 11.14
N ARG A 8 11.01 -7.32 10.68
CA ARG A 8 10.42 -6.30 11.57
C ARG A 8 9.06 -6.71 12.11
N SER A 9 8.22 -7.34 11.28
CA SER A 9 6.86 -7.70 11.66
C SER A 9 6.76 -9.14 12.17
N LEU A 10 7.87 -9.89 12.20
CA LEU A 10 7.94 -11.29 12.64
C LEU A 10 6.90 -12.17 11.93
N VAL A 11 6.78 -12.01 10.61
CA VAL A 11 5.78 -12.71 9.78
C VAL A 11 6.42 -13.79 8.91
N ASP A 12 5.72 -14.92 8.77
CA ASP A 12 6.18 -16.05 7.95
C ASP A 12 6.05 -15.78 6.45
N PHE A 13 4.96 -15.11 6.05
CA PHE A 13 4.59 -14.89 4.65
C PHE A 13 4.25 -13.43 4.41
N VAL A 14 4.73 -12.87 3.30
CA VAL A 14 4.42 -11.52 2.85
C VAL A 14 3.79 -11.59 1.47
N TYR A 15 2.60 -11.02 1.33
CA TYR A 15 1.85 -10.94 0.08
C TYR A 15 1.80 -9.47 -0.37
N VAL A 16 1.84 -9.23 -1.68
CA VAL A 16 1.91 -7.88 -2.26
C VAL A 16 0.80 -7.70 -3.28
N SER A 17 0.16 -6.53 -3.30
CA SER A 17 -0.78 -6.13 -4.35
C SER A 17 -0.14 -5.06 -5.23
N PRO A 18 0.57 -5.46 -6.30
CA PRO A 18 1.38 -4.52 -7.08
C PRO A 18 0.55 -3.52 -7.88
N GLN A 19 -0.68 -3.89 -8.27
CA GLN A 19 -1.52 -3.05 -9.10
C GLN A 19 -2.98 -3.22 -8.68
N SER A 20 -3.36 -2.53 -7.61
CA SER A 20 -4.76 -2.46 -7.19
C SER A 20 -5.18 -1.04 -6.80
N TYR A 21 -6.44 -0.73 -7.09
CA TYR A 21 -7.08 0.47 -6.56
C TYR A 21 -7.48 0.20 -5.12
N ALA A 22 -7.13 1.11 -4.19
CA ALA A 22 -7.53 0.99 -2.79
C ALA A 22 -9.07 0.91 -2.61
N GLY A 23 -9.83 1.54 -3.52
CA GLY A 23 -11.29 1.48 -3.55
C GLY A 23 -11.88 0.22 -4.17
N SER A 24 -11.08 -0.65 -4.80
CA SER A 24 -11.60 -1.89 -5.38
C SER A 24 -11.79 -2.97 -4.30
N PRO A 25 -12.82 -3.83 -4.44
CA PRO A 25 -13.03 -4.99 -3.60
C PRO A 25 -11.76 -5.85 -3.48
N ILE A 26 -11.45 -6.33 -2.27
CA ILE A 26 -10.21 -7.09 -2.02
C ILE A 26 -10.10 -8.35 -2.90
N ASN A 27 -11.23 -8.99 -3.20
CA ASN A 27 -11.31 -10.19 -4.04
C ASN A 27 -11.07 -9.91 -5.52
N SER A 28 -11.20 -8.67 -5.99
CA SER A 28 -10.93 -8.29 -7.37
C SER A 28 -9.54 -7.69 -7.58
N ARG A 29 -8.73 -7.56 -6.53
CA ARG A 29 -7.37 -7.01 -6.62
C ARG A 29 -6.43 -8.00 -7.30
N ASP A 30 -5.53 -7.50 -8.14
CA ASP A 30 -4.53 -8.28 -8.86
C ASP A 30 -5.10 -9.36 -9.83
N MET A 31 -6.37 -9.27 -10.24
CA MET A 31 -6.89 -10.01 -11.41
C MET A 31 -6.78 -9.11 -12.64
N PRO A 32 -5.98 -9.42 -13.68
CA PRO A 32 -5.52 -10.76 -14.11
C PRO A 32 -4.00 -11.00 -13.95
N ASN A 33 -3.33 -10.24 -13.10
CA ASN A 33 -1.87 -10.13 -13.10
C ASN A 33 -1.22 -11.49 -12.77
N THR A 34 -0.49 -12.02 -13.75
CA THR A 34 0.22 -13.29 -13.67
C THR A 34 1.40 -13.18 -12.72
N VAL A 35 1.79 -14.31 -12.14
CA VAL A 35 3.02 -14.49 -11.33
C VAL A 35 4.23 -13.82 -12.00
N GLU A 36 4.27 -13.80 -13.33
CA GLU A 36 5.27 -13.13 -14.17
C GLU A 36 5.43 -11.63 -13.88
N GLU A 37 4.37 -10.90 -13.51
CA GLU A 37 4.50 -9.49 -13.15
C GLU A 37 5.16 -9.30 -11.79
N LEU A 38 4.85 -10.17 -10.82
CA LEU A 38 5.55 -10.18 -9.54
C LEU A 38 7.03 -10.57 -9.71
N GLU A 39 7.33 -11.48 -10.63
CA GLU A 39 8.71 -11.85 -10.99
C GLU A 39 9.46 -10.68 -11.63
N LYS A 40 8.82 -9.94 -12.55
CA LYS A 40 9.38 -8.73 -13.18
C LYS A 40 9.66 -7.61 -12.17
N MET A 41 8.94 -7.56 -11.05
CA MET A 41 9.17 -6.58 -9.98
C MET A 41 10.37 -6.93 -9.09
N GLU A 42 11.08 -8.04 -9.35
CA GLU A 42 12.25 -8.50 -8.60
C GLU A 42 12.00 -8.62 -7.08
N LEU A 43 10.74 -8.89 -6.68
CA LEU A 43 10.33 -9.03 -5.29
C LEU A 43 10.75 -10.41 -4.75
N ARG A 44 12.04 -10.56 -4.46
CA ARG A 44 12.59 -11.79 -3.85
C ARG A 44 11.85 -12.13 -2.55
N HIS A 45 11.57 -13.42 -2.37
CA HIS A 45 10.88 -13.98 -1.20
C HIS A 45 9.44 -13.50 -0.98
N CYS A 46 8.78 -12.95 -2.00
CA CYS A 46 7.35 -12.68 -1.96
C CYS A 46 6.55 -14.00 -1.97
N ALA A 47 5.56 -14.13 -1.09
CA ALA A 47 4.69 -15.30 -1.03
C ALA A 47 3.57 -15.27 -2.10
N GLY A 48 3.41 -14.16 -2.82
CA GLY A 48 2.48 -14.02 -3.94
C GLY A 48 1.63 -12.76 -3.88
N SER A 49 0.57 -12.74 -4.70
CA SER A 49 -0.36 -11.62 -4.81
C SER A 49 -1.47 -11.66 -3.77
N THR A 50 -2.41 -10.69 -3.80
CA THR A 50 -3.65 -10.75 -3.02
C THR A 50 -4.44 -12.02 -3.33
N GLN A 51 -4.43 -12.49 -4.57
CA GLN A 51 -5.13 -13.73 -4.95
C GLN A 51 -4.49 -14.95 -4.30
N THR A 52 -3.15 -15.01 -4.22
CA THR A 52 -2.45 -16.09 -3.51
C THR A 52 -2.80 -16.11 -2.02
N LEU A 53 -2.91 -14.94 -1.40
CA LEU A 53 -3.39 -14.82 -0.02
C LEU A 53 -4.81 -15.38 0.12
N LEU A 54 -5.74 -14.96 -0.74
CA LEU A 54 -7.14 -15.40 -0.70
C LEU A 54 -7.28 -16.91 -0.89
N SER A 55 -6.53 -17.50 -1.83
CA SER A 55 -6.50 -18.97 -2.01
C SER A 55 -5.96 -19.69 -0.78
N LYS A 56 -4.95 -19.13 -0.10
CA LYS A 56 -4.43 -19.72 1.14
C LYS A 56 -5.41 -19.61 2.29
N LEU A 57 -6.13 -18.49 2.39
CA LEU A 57 -7.16 -18.29 3.40
C LEU A 57 -8.36 -19.22 3.17
N SER A 58 -8.78 -19.44 1.92
CA SER A 58 -9.90 -20.32 1.60
C SER A 58 -9.57 -21.80 1.83
N ALA A 59 -8.31 -22.20 1.63
CA ALA A 59 -7.85 -23.56 1.90
C ALA A 59 -7.60 -23.84 3.40
N ASN A 60 -7.55 -22.81 4.24
CA ASN A 60 -7.23 -22.95 5.66
C ASN A 60 -8.47 -23.36 6.47
N THR A 61 -8.34 -24.41 7.27
CA THR A 61 -9.41 -24.90 8.16
C THR A 61 -9.38 -24.27 9.55
N LYS A 62 -8.33 -23.51 9.88
CA LYS A 62 -8.17 -22.83 11.18
C LYS A 62 -8.81 -21.44 11.14
N LYS A 63 -9.30 -20.98 12.29
CA LYS A 63 -9.77 -19.60 12.47
C LYS A 63 -8.62 -18.62 12.21
N VAL A 64 -8.86 -17.66 11.31
CA VAL A 64 -7.89 -16.60 10.96
C VAL A 64 -8.29 -15.30 11.66
N CYS A 65 -7.33 -14.65 12.32
CA CYS A 65 -7.47 -13.29 12.84
C CYS A 65 -6.81 -12.33 11.84
N LEU A 66 -7.59 -11.43 11.26
CA LEU A 66 -7.09 -10.39 10.35
C LEU A 66 -6.81 -9.12 11.16
N VAL A 67 -5.55 -8.71 11.22
CA VAL A 67 -5.13 -7.43 11.80
C VAL A 67 -4.73 -6.51 10.66
N ILE A 68 -5.45 -5.40 10.50
CA ILE A 68 -5.17 -4.39 9.48
C ILE A 68 -4.31 -3.30 10.12
N VAL A 69 -3.06 -3.20 9.68
CA VAL A 69 -2.18 -2.09 10.04
C VAL A 69 -2.07 -1.20 8.82
N ASP A 70 -2.99 -0.23 8.71
CA ASP A 70 -2.91 0.79 7.68
C ASP A 70 -1.90 1.85 8.13
N TYR A 71 -0.77 1.92 7.44
CA TYR A 71 0.30 2.87 7.74
C TYR A 71 0.46 3.80 6.54
N ALA A 72 -0.05 5.03 6.66
CA ALA A 72 0.23 6.10 5.70
C ALA A 72 1.67 6.61 5.89
N ALA A 73 2.69 5.75 5.71
CA ALA A 73 4.09 6.16 5.68
C ALA A 73 4.32 6.88 4.35
N LEU A 74 4.11 8.19 4.33
CA LEU A 74 4.64 9.01 3.24
C LEU A 74 6.16 8.91 3.19
N SER A 75 6.81 8.91 4.36
CA SER A 75 8.21 8.57 4.56
C SER A 75 8.46 8.34 6.04
N THR A 76 9.53 7.63 6.41
CA THR A 76 10.05 7.67 7.80
C THR A 76 11.17 8.69 7.96
N ASP A 77 11.58 9.34 6.87
CA ASP A 77 12.52 10.44 6.85
C ASP A 77 11.76 11.78 6.98
N ALA A 78 12.12 12.57 8.00
CA ALA A 78 11.49 13.86 8.26
C ALA A 78 11.77 14.88 7.15
N ASP A 79 12.92 14.81 6.47
CA ASP A 79 13.29 15.75 5.41
C ASP A 79 12.55 15.48 4.11
N ASP A 80 12.25 14.21 3.84
CA ASP A 80 11.45 13.78 2.70
C ASP A 80 9.99 14.27 2.82
N ILE A 81 9.39 14.15 4.02
CA ILE A 81 8.06 14.72 4.30
C ILE A 81 8.06 16.25 4.16
N ARG A 82 9.10 16.93 4.64
CA ARG A 82 9.23 18.40 4.51
C ARG A 82 9.32 18.84 3.06
N THR A 83 10.03 18.06 2.24
CA THR A 83 10.16 18.29 0.80
C THR A 83 8.81 18.16 0.11
N LEU A 84 8.07 17.07 0.39
CA LEU A 84 6.73 16.84 -0.15
C LEU A 84 5.75 17.98 0.20
N VAL A 85 5.71 18.43 1.46
CA VAL A 85 4.83 19.54 1.89
C VAL A 85 5.20 20.85 1.18
N THR A 86 6.50 21.09 0.95
CA THR A 86 6.98 22.31 0.28
C THR A 86 6.57 22.33 -1.19
N TYR A 87 6.64 21.18 -1.88
CA TYR A 87 6.16 21.05 -3.27
C TYR A 87 4.65 21.28 -3.42
N LEU A 88 3.85 21.03 -2.38
CA LEU A 88 2.38 21.17 -2.42
C LEU A 88 1.88 22.59 -2.09
N LYS A 89 2.71 23.44 -1.46
CA LYS A 89 2.35 24.83 -1.11
C LYS A 89 1.93 25.76 -2.27
N PRO A 90 2.34 25.58 -3.55
CA PRO A 90 1.88 26.45 -4.63
C PRO A 90 0.36 26.43 -4.87
N PHE A 91 -0.34 25.39 -4.41
CA PHE A 91 -1.78 25.23 -4.65
C PHE A 91 -2.69 25.86 -3.58
N ALA A 92 -2.15 26.34 -2.44
CA ALA A 92 -2.96 26.85 -1.33
C ALA A 92 -3.22 28.38 -1.36
N CYS A 93 -2.71 29.13 -2.34
CA CYS A 93 -2.90 30.58 -2.41
C CYS A 93 -3.71 31.02 -3.64
N ARG A 94 -4.99 30.62 -3.71
CA ARG A 94 -5.99 31.36 -4.49
C ARG A 94 -7.34 31.33 -3.79
N LYS A 95 -7.54 32.18 -2.78
CA LYS A 95 -8.77 32.99 -2.60
C LYS A 95 -8.46 34.20 -1.69
N ALA A 96 -8.03 35.31 -2.29
CA ALA A 96 -8.34 36.61 -1.74
C ALA A 96 -9.73 37.01 -2.29
N LEU A 97 -10.77 36.90 -1.46
CA LEU A 97 -12.07 37.49 -1.76
C LEU A 97 -11.97 39.00 -1.50
N PRO A 98 -12.43 39.87 -2.42
CA PRO A 98 -12.36 41.31 -2.22
C PRO A 98 -13.32 41.76 -1.13
N HIS A 99 -12.83 42.71 -0.33
CA HIS A 99 -13.54 43.45 0.70
C HIS A 99 -14.78 44.13 0.10
N ARG A 100 -15.98 43.82 0.60
CA ARG A 100 -17.18 44.61 0.29
C ARG A 100 -17.33 45.70 1.35
N SER A 101 -17.06 46.94 0.95
CA SER A 101 -17.38 48.13 1.73
C SER A 101 -18.91 48.32 1.83
N LYS A 102 -19.31 48.97 2.93
CA LYS A 102 -20.67 49.23 3.44
C LYS A 102 -21.71 49.59 2.38
#